data_AF-A0A258LPM8-F1
#
_entry.id   AF-A0A258LPM8-F1
#
_cell.length_a   1.000
_cell.length_b   1.000
_cell.length_c   1.000
_cell.angle_alpha   90.00
_cell.angle_beta   90.00
_cell.angle_gamma   90.00
#
_symmetry.space_group_name_H-M   'P 1'
#
loop_
_entity.id
_entity.type
_entity.pdbx_description
1 polymer ?
#
loop_
_entity_poly.entity_id
_entity_poly.type
_entity_poly.pdbx_seq_one_letter_code
_entity_poly.pdbx_strand_id
1 'polypeptide(L)' 'ITDHNVRETLGICDHAYIISEGSVLAEGKPDQIIENDAVRRVYLGENFRM' A
#
# COMPACT_ATOMS: atom_id res chain seq x y z
N ILE A 1 -11.30 0.76 -4.81
CA ILE A 1 -10.80 1.67 -5.87
C ILE A 1 -9.39 1.24 -6.25
N THR A 2 -8.91 1.58 -7.46
CA THR A 2 -7.52 1.34 -7.87
C THR A 2 -6.97 2.65 -8.42
N ASP A 3 -5.76 3.02 -8.00
CA ASP A 3 -5.10 4.28 -8.37
C ASP A 3 -3.58 4.14 -8.16
N HIS A 4 -2.81 5.03 -8.78
CA HIS A 4 -1.37 5.14 -8.56
C HIS A 4 -1.02 6.18 -7.49
N ASN A 5 -1.94 7.06 -7.13
CA ASN A 5 -1.82 8.03 -6.03
C ASN A 5 -2.11 7.32 -4.70
N VAL A 6 -1.10 6.61 -4.21
CA VAL A 6 -1.27 5.66 -3.09
C VAL A 6 -1.65 6.34 -1.77
N ARG A 7 -1.16 7.56 -1.50
CA ARG A 7 -1.42 8.27 -0.25
C ARG A 7 -2.88 8.70 -0.15
N GLU A 8 -3.39 9.34 -1.20
CA GLU A 8 -4.77 9.80 -1.31
C GLU A 8 -5.73 8.61 -1.27
N THR A 9 -5.37 7.52 -1.97
CA THR A 9 -6.16 6.30 -2.04
C THR A 9 -6.25 5.61 -0.68
N LEU A 10 -5.12 5.40 -0.01
CA LEU A 10 -5.08 4.78 1.32
C LEU A 10 -5.77 5.67 2.37
N GLY A 11 -5.72 6.99 2.23
CA GLY A 11 -6.37 7.93 3.15
C GLY A 11 -7.90 7.88 3.16
N ILE A 12 -8.53 7.27 2.15
CA ILE A 12 -9.99 7.14 2.04
C ILE A 12 -10.49 5.70 2.09
N CYS A 13 -9.60 4.72 2.26
CA CYS A 13 -9.95 3.29 2.28
C CYS A 13 -9.89 2.74 3.71
N ASP A 14 -10.87 1.94 4.11
CA ASP A 14 -10.81 1.18 5.37
C ASP A 14 -9.89 -0.05 5.27
N HIS A 15 -9.73 -0.58 4.05
CA HIS A 15 -8.94 -1.77 3.74
C HIS A 15 -8.35 -1.66 2.34
N ALA A 16 -7.13 -2.17 2.15
CA ALA A 16 -6.42 -2.13 0.89
C ALA A 16 -5.75 -3.47 0.56
N TYR A 17 -5.57 -3.69 -0.73
CA TYR A 17 -4.84 -4.81 -1.32
C TYR A 17 -3.72 -4.25 -2.18
N ILE A 18 -2.50 -4.70 -1.94
CA ILE A 18 -1.34 -4.43 -2.78
C ILE A 18 -1.08 -5.66 -3.62
N ILE A 19 -1.16 -5.50 -4.94
CA ILE A 19 -0.89 -6.58 -5.90
C ILE A 19 0.48 -6.36 -6.52
N SER A 20 1.31 -7.40 -6.52
CA SER A 20 2.60 -7.42 -7.20
C SER A 20 2.80 -8.77 -7.88
N GLU A 21 3.35 -8.77 -9.09
CA GLU A 21 3.61 -9.99 -9.87
C GLU A 21 2.40 -10.95 -9.99
N GLY A 22 1.20 -10.37 -10.13
CA GLY A 22 -0.05 -11.13 -10.27
C GLY A 22 -0.55 -11.79 -8.97
N SER A 23 0.06 -11.50 -7.83
CA SER A 23 -0.32 -12.04 -6.52
C SER A 23 -0.55 -10.95 -5.48
N VAL A 24 -1.30 -11.28 -4.41
CA VAL A 24 -1.45 -10.38 -3.26
C VAL A 24 -0.13 -10.32 -2.51
N LEU A 25 0.53 -9.16 -2.54
CA LEU A 25 1.74 -8.89 -1.78
C LEU A 25 1.42 -8.59 -0.31
N ALA A 26 0.37 -7.79 -0.08
CA ALA A 26 -0.11 -7.42 1.24
C ALA A 26 -1.59 -7.05 1.20
N GLU A 27 -2.30 -7.30 2.29
CA GLU A 27 -3.67 -6.85 2.51
C GLU A 27 -3.84 -6.38 3.96
N GLY A 28 -4.74 -5.42 4.19
CA GLY A 28 -5.04 -4.93 5.54
C GLY A 28 -5.51 -3.49 5.58
N LYS A 29 -5.55 -2.92 6.78
CA LYS A 29 -5.83 -1.49 6.99
C LYS A 29 -4.69 -0.62 6.43
N PRO A 30 -4.95 0.63 6.04
CA PRO A 30 -3.93 1.55 5.52
C PRO A 30 -2.64 1.60 6.33
N ASP A 31 -2.75 1.72 7.66
CA ASP A 31 -1.59 1.81 8.55
C ASP A 31 -0.71 0.55 8.47
N GLN A 32 -1.34 -0.63 8.40
CA GLN A 32 -0.64 -1.90 8.25
C GLN A 32 0.06 -2.04 6.90
N ILE A 33 -0.53 -1.46 5.83
CA ILE A 33 0.07 -1.44 4.49
C ILE A 33 1.30 -0.53 4.46
N ILE A 34 1.25 0.63 5.11
CA ILE A 34 2.35 1.62 5.13
C ILE A 34 3.54 1.13 5.95
N GLU A 35 3.27 0.39 7.02
CA GLU A 35 4.27 -0.22 7.90
C GLU A 35 4.84 -1.54 7.32
N ASN A 36 4.27 -2.08 6.24
CA ASN A 36 4.74 -3.33 5.65
C ASN A 36 6.04 -3.12 4.85
N ASP A 37 7.14 -3.68 5.34
CA ASP A 37 8.48 -3.57 4.73
C ASP A 37 8.53 -4.02 3.26
N ALA A 38 7.78 -5.06 2.88
CA ALA A 38 7.74 -5.54 1.50
C ALA A 38 7.02 -4.52 0.60
N VAL A 39 5.92 -3.93 1.08
CA VAL A 39 5.22 -2.85 0.38
C VAL A 39 6.09 -1.61 0.24
N ARG A 40 6.85 -1.24 1.29
CA ARG A 40 7.80 -0.12 1.25
C ARG A 40 8.90 -0.34 0.21
N ARG A 41 9.44 -1.54 0.13
CA ARG A 41 10.51 -1.89 -0.81
C ARG A 41 10.04 -1.94 -2.27
N VAL A 42 8.85 -2.49 -2.49
CA VAL A 42 8.35 -2.81 -3.85
C VAL A 42 7.50 -1.69 -4.43
N TYR A 43 6.79 -0.91 -3.60
CA TYR A 43 5.75 0.01 -4.08
C TYR A 43 5.91 1.46 -3.59
N LEU A 44 6.20 1.70 -2.30
CA LEU A 44 6.19 3.06 -1.73
C LEU A 44 7.55 3.79 -1.78
N GLY A 45 8.65 3.04 -1.78
CA GLY A 45 10.01 3.56 -1.57
C GLY A 45 10.32 3.82 -0.09
N GLU A 46 11.60 3.79 0.27
CA GLU A 46 12.03 3.88 1.69
C GLU A 46 11.67 5.22 2.36
N ASN A 47 11.51 6.28 1.58
CA ASN A 47 11.21 7.63 2.06
C ASN A 47 9.71 7.96 2.15
N PHE A 48 8.82 6.97 1.94
CA PHE A 48 7.38 7.21 2.06
C PHE A 48 6.98 7.58 3.49
N ARG A 49 6.24 8.68 3.60
CA ARG A 49 5.62 9.19 4.83
C ARG A 49 4.16 9.47 4.51
N MET A 50 3.26 9.24 5.45
CA MET A 50 1.85 9.62 5.28
C MET A 50 1.69 11.13 5.29
#